data_AF-A0A1H0XDD1-F1
#
_entry.id   AF-A0A1H0XDD1-F1
#
_cell.length_a   1.000
_cell.length_b   1.000
_cell.length_c   1.000
_cell.angle_alpha   90.00
_cell.angle_beta   90.00
_cell.angle_gamma   90.00
#
_symmetry.space_group_name_H-M   'P 1'
#
loop_
_entity.id
_entity.type
_entity.pdbx_description
1 polymer ?
#
loop_
_entity_poly.entity_id
_entity_poly.type
_entity_poly.pdbx_seq_one_letter_code
_entity_poly.pdbx_strand_id
1 'polypeptide(L)'
;MNKTDKMLVGERTFCVLLLLASLVIFYLAYQISGFSSVNSPGAFPIGVALVMILSAVKIAFELIGKTRPDCSDWLDAFRQFRDTHFPRRTLVFGLLAVAYLAAIQWASFYVSTFAFLVLSIVYLRGGRVLNAILIAAVLLVLIYLLFSLAFSVYLP
;
A
#
# COMPACT_ATOMS: atom_id res chain seq x y z
N MET A 1 -1.95 -7.90 -34.81
CA MET A 1 -1.35 -8.46 -33.58
C MET A 1 -1.40 -7.37 -32.51
N ASN A 2 -2.27 -7.52 -31.52
CA ASN A 2 -2.53 -6.47 -30.53
C ASN A 2 -1.37 -6.42 -29.53
N LYS A 3 -0.79 -5.23 -29.29
CA LYS A 3 0.39 -5.04 -28.40
C LYS A 3 0.16 -5.47 -26.93
N THR A 4 -1.08 -5.76 -26.55
CA THR A 4 -1.54 -6.10 -25.19
C THR A 4 -1.36 -7.57 -24.79
N ASP A 5 -0.92 -8.44 -25.70
CA ASP A 5 -0.87 -9.90 -25.47
C ASP A 5 0.46 -10.43 -24.90
N LYS A 6 1.42 -9.53 -24.66
CA LYS A 6 2.73 -9.89 -24.11
C LYS A 6 2.76 -9.63 -22.61
N MET A 7 3.21 -10.62 -21.85
CA MET A 7 3.47 -10.47 -20.41
C MET A 7 4.59 -9.46 -20.17
N LEU A 8 4.43 -8.61 -19.15
CA LEU A 8 5.51 -7.79 -18.65
C LEU A 8 6.54 -8.66 -17.93
N VAL A 9 7.78 -8.20 -17.95
CA VAL A 9 8.89 -8.91 -17.32
C VAL A 9 8.69 -8.93 -15.80
N GLY A 10 8.71 -10.13 -15.21
CA GLY A 10 8.49 -10.31 -13.77
C GLY A 10 7.03 -10.26 -13.33
N GLU A 11 6.06 -10.02 -14.22
CA GLU A 11 4.63 -9.94 -13.90
C GLU A 11 4.12 -11.23 -13.22
N ARG A 12 4.57 -12.40 -13.70
CA ARG A 12 4.21 -13.70 -13.10
C ARG A 12 4.75 -13.86 -11.69
N THR A 13 6.05 -13.59 -11.49
CA THR A 13 6.70 -13.69 -10.18
C THR A 13 6.08 -12.71 -9.20
N PHE A 14 5.82 -11.48 -9.63
CA PHE A 14 5.13 -10.48 -8.84
C PHE A 14 3.72 -10.92 -8.47
N CYS A 15 2.94 -11.47 -9.40
CA CYS A 15 1.59 -11.97 -9.12
C CYS A 15 1.61 -13.10 -8.08
N VAL A 16 2.56 -14.03 -8.18
CA VAL A 16 2.72 -15.12 -7.19
C VAL A 16 3.10 -14.56 -5.82
N LEU A 17 4.07 -13.64 -5.76
CA LEU A 17 4.49 -12.99 -4.52
C LEU A 17 3.34 -12.17 -3.90
N LEU A 18 2.58 -11.45 -4.72
CA LEU A 18 1.43 -10.67 -4.29
C LEU A 18 0.34 -11.56 -3.69
N LEU A 19 0.06 -12.70 -4.33
CA LEU A 19 -0.91 -13.68 -3.83
C LEU A 19 -0.45 -14.26 -2.48
N LEU A 20 0.80 -14.70 -2.38
CA LEU A 20 1.35 -15.21 -1.12
C LEU A 20 1.31 -14.16 -0.01
N ALA A 21 1.76 -12.92 -0.30
CA ALA A 21 1.72 -11.83 0.67
C ALA A 21 0.28 -11.51 1.12
N SER A 22 -0.68 -11.50 0.20
CA SER A 22 -2.09 -11.25 0.52
C SER A 22 -2.69 -12.35 1.41
N LEU A 23 -2.34 -13.62 1.18
CA LEU A 23 -2.74 -14.73 2.05
C LEU A 23 -2.13 -14.62 3.45
N VAL A 24 -0.85 -14.24 3.54
CA VAL A 24 -0.17 -14.01 4.82
C VAL A 24 -0.88 -12.88 5.58
N ILE A 25 -1.14 -11.75 4.94
CA ILE A 25 -1.87 -10.63 5.57
C ILE A 25 -3.26 -11.08 6.03
N PHE A 26 -3.98 -11.84 5.21
CA PHE A 26 -5.30 -12.39 5.58
C PHE A 26 -5.20 -13.27 6.83
N TYR A 27 -4.20 -14.15 6.89
CA TYR A 27 -3.97 -15.04 8.03
C TYR A 27 -3.64 -14.26 9.31
N LEU A 28 -2.70 -13.31 9.26
CA LEU A 28 -2.37 -12.47 10.42
C LEU A 28 -3.59 -11.65 10.86
N ALA A 29 -4.33 -11.06 9.92
CA ALA A 29 -5.52 -10.28 10.24
C ALA A 29 -6.62 -11.12 10.89
N TYR A 30 -6.81 -12.35 10.40
CA TYR A 30 -7.71 -13.32 11.00
C TYR A 30 -7.28 -13.69 12.43
N GLN A 31 -5.98 -13.79 12.70
CA GLN A 31 -5.46 -14.05 14.05
C GLN A 31 -5.74 -12.90 15.04
N ILE A 32 -5.81 -11.65 14.57
CA ILE A 32 -6.01 -10.47 15.43
C ILE A 32 -7.45 -10.40 15.97
N SER A 33 -8.47 -10.75 15.18
CA SER A 33 -9.87 -10.54 15.59
C SER A 33 -10.87 -11.58 15.09
N GLY A 34 -10.42 -12.59 14.34
CA GLY A 34 -11.31 -13.59 13.73
C GLY A 34 -12.47 -12.96 12.97
N PHE A 35 -13.68 -13.46 13.21
CA PHE A 35 -14.95 -12.88 12.73
C PHE A 35 -15.76 -12.24 13.87
N SER A 36 -15.10 -11.82 14.95
CA SER A 36 -15.79 -11.42 16.19
C SER A 36 -16.64 -10.15 16.03
N SER A 37 -16.22 -9.19 15.20
CA SER A 37 -17.05 -8.02 14.84
C SER A 37 -16.54 -7.29 13.59
N VAL A 38 -17.46 -6.61 12.89
CA VAL A 38 -17.15 -5.79 11.70
C VAL A 38 -16.31 -4.55 12.06
N ASN A 39 -16.41 -4.06 13.29
CA ASN A 39 -15.61 -2.94 13.80
C ASN A 39 -14.36 -3.40 14.59
N SER A 40 -13.95 -4.65 14.42
CA SER A 40 -12.74 -5.14 15.09
C SER A 40 -11.46 -4.61 14.41
N PRO A 41 -10.33 -4.50 15.14
CA PRO A 41 -9.05 -4.08 14.56
C PRO A 41 -8.59 -4.94 13.37
N GLY A 42 -8.96 -6.23 13.33
CA GLY A 42 -8.65 -7.14 12.23
C GLY A 42 -9.58 -7.03 11.02
N ALA A 43 -10.78 -6.45 11.15
CA ALA A 43 -11.77 -6.44 10.07
C ALA A 43 -11.30 -5.66 8.83
N PHE A 44 -10.65 -4.51 9.02
CA PHE A 44 -10.16 -3.70 7.91
C PHE A 44 -9.03 -4.40 7.13
N PRO A 45 -7.97 -4.93 7.77
CA PRO A 45 -6.96 -5.72 7.08
C PRO A 45 -7.51 -6.98 6.38
N ILE A 46 -8.50 -7.68 6.96
CA ILE A 46 -9.18 -8.81 6.32
C ILE A 46 -9.84 -8.37 5.00
N GLY A 47 -10.59 -7.26 5.02
CA GLY A 47 -11.26 -6.75 3.84
C GLY A 47 -10.30 -6.38 2.71
N VAL A 48 -9.21 -5.69 3.04
CA VAL A 48 -8.17 -5.32 2.07
C VAL A 48 -7.47 -6.56 1.51
N ALA A 49 -7.11 -7.52 2.36
CA ALA A 49 -6.47 -8.76 1.93
C ALA A 49 -7.37 -9.58 0.99
N LEU A 50 -8.68 -9.63 1.25
CA LEU A 50 -9.65 -10.30 0.38
C LEU A 50 -9.68 -9.66 -1.02
N VAL A 51 -9.75 -8.33 -1.11
CA VAL A 51 -9.71 -7.61 -2.39
C VAL A 51 -8.40 -7.88 -3.14
N MET A 52 -7.27 -7.91 -2.42
CA MET A 52 -5.97 -8.25 -3.00
C MET A 52 -5.93 -9.67 -3.54
N ILE A 53 -6.45 -10.66 -2.78
CA ILE A 53 -6.51 -12.07 -3.22
C ILE A 53 -7.35 -12.18 -4.50
N LEU A 54 -8.56 -11.61 -4.51
CA LEU A 54 -9.44 -11.66 -5.68
C LEU A 54 -8.79 -11.02 -6.91
N SER A 55 -8.14 -9.87 -6.71
CA SER A 55 -7.43 -9.18 -7.78
C SER A 55 -6.24 -10.01 -8.29
N ALA A 56 -5.44 -10.58 -7.39
CA ALA A 56 -4.29 -11.41 -7.75
C ALA A 56 -4.72 -12.69 -8.49
N VAL A 57 -5.81 -13.32 -8.06
CA VAL A 57 -6.39 -14.50 -8.73
C VAL A 57 -6.86 -14.12 -10.13
N LYS A 58 -7.58 -13.00 -10.29
CA LYS A 58 -8.00 -12.51 -11.61
C LYS A 58 -6.80 -12.27 -12.53
N ILE A 59 -5.77 -11.58 -12.04
CA ILE A 59 -4.53 -11.32 -12.79
C ILE A 59 -3.84 -12.65 -13.16
N ALA A 60 -3.80 -13.62 -12.24
CA ALA A 60 -3.21 -14.93 -12.50
C ALA A 60 -3.95 -15.66 -13.64
N PHE A 61 -5.28 -15.60 -13.68
CA PHE A 61 -6.07 -16.16 -14.77
C PHE A 61 -5.80 -15.47 -16.11
N GLU A 62 -5.71 -14.14 -16.13
CA GLU A 62 -5.35 -13.38 -17.33
C GLU A 62 -3.93 -13.73 -17.83
N LEU A 63 -3.02 -14.07 -16.92
CA LEU A 63 -1.64 -14.43 -17.25
C LEU A 63 -1.50 -15.80 -17.93
N ILE A 64 -2.44 -16.73 -17.72
CA ILE A 64 -2.37 -18.08 -18.29
C ILE A 64 -2.43 -18.02 -19.83
N GLY A 65 -3.12 -17.02 -20.40
CA GLY A 65 -3.29 -16.85 -21.85
C GLY A 65 -2.24 -15.98 -22.54
N LYS A 66 -1.37 -15.27 -21.80
CA LYS A 66 -0.42 -14.31 -22.39
C LYS A 66 0.88 -14.97 -22.85
N THR A 67 1.49 -14.41 -23.89
CA THR A 67 2.75 -14.91 -24.46
C THR A 67 3.93 -14.50 -23.57
N ARG A 68 4.93 -15.40 -23.43
CA ARG A 68 6.14 -15.14 -22.61
C ARG A 68 6.85 -13.85 -23.06
N PRO A 69 7.48 -13.10 -22.14
CA PRO A 69 8.24 -11.91 -22.50
C PRO A 69 9.43 -12.27 -23.40
N ASP A 70 9.69 -11.45 -24.42
CA ASP A 70 10.91 -11.52 -25.23
C ASP A 70 12.08 -10.94 -24.42
N CYS A 71 12.64 -11.73 -23.51
CA CYS A 71 13.83 -11.34 -22.75
C CYS A 71 14.82 -12.51 -22.74
N SER A 72 16.00 -12.27 -23.29
CA SER A 72 17.11 -13.23 -23.38
C SER A 72 17.99 -13.26 -22.12
N ASP A 73 17.95 -12.23 -21.27
CA ASP A 73 18.87 -12.09 -20.12
C ASP A 73 18.19 -11.61 -18.82
N TRP A 74 18.56 -12.23 -17.68
CA TRP A 74 18.03 -11.93 -16.33
C TRP A 74 18.40 -10.53 -15.81
N LEU A 75 19.55 -10.00 -16.24
CA LEU A 75 20.04 -8.68 -15.79
C LEU A 75 19.26 -7.53 -16.43
N ASP A 76 18.89 -7.66 -17.71
CA ASP A 76 18.08 -6.67 -18.41
C ASP A 76 16.63 -6.69 -17.91
N ALA A 77 16.12 -7.88 -17.61
CA ALA A 77 14.83 -8.05 -16.94
C ALA A 77 14.76 -7.31 -15.59
N PHE A 78 15.81 -7.39 -14.77
CA PHE A 78 15.86 -6.72 -13.47
C PHE A 78 15.96 -5.20 -13.59
N ARG A 79 16.78 -4.69 -14.53
CA ARG A 79 16.91 -3.24 -14.77
C ARG A 79 15.59 -2.64 -15.25
N GLN A 80 14.94 -3.29 -16.22
CA GLN A 80 13.66 -2.84 -16.74
C GLN A 80 12.55 -2.89 -15.68
N PHE A 81 12.54 -3.94 -14.84
CA PHE A 81 11.61 -4.05 -13.73
C PHE A 81 11.81 -2.91 -12.71
N ARG A 82 13.05 -2.64 -12.30
CA ARG A 82 13.35 -1.58 -11.33
C ARG A 82 12.93 -0.21 -11.85
N ASP A 83 13.30 0.12 -13.07
CA ASP A 83 13.07 1.46 -13.62
C ASP A 83 11.57 1.69 -13.93
N THR A 84 10.82 0.63 -14.27
CA THR A 84 9.38 0.71 -14.55
C THR A 84 8.52 0.67 -13.28
N HIS A 85 8.86 -0.18 -12.30
CA HIS A 85 8.01 -0.42 -11.13
C HIS A 85 8.40 0.37 -9.88
N PHE A 86 9.63 0.89 -9.78
CA PHE A 86 10.10 1.63 -8.62
C PHE A 86 10.50 3.08 -8.95
N PRO A 87 9.54 3.93 -9.40
CA PRO A 87 9.85 5.34 -9.56
C PRO A 87 10.23 5.94 -8.19
N ARG A 88 11.26 6.79 -8.19
CA ARG A 88 11.85 7.40 -6.98
C ARG A 88 10.80 8.01 -6.03
N ARG A 89 9.70 8.52 -6.57
CA ARG A 89 8.57 9.05 -5.78
C ARG A 89 7.92 7.98 -4.89
N THR A 90 7.65 6.80 -5.42
CA THR A 90 7.04 5.69 -4.67
C THR A 90 7.98 5.16 -3.61
N LEU A 91 9.28 5.05 -3.91
CA LEU A 91 10.28 4.64 -2.92
C LEU A 91 10.38 5.61 -1.75
N VAL A 92 10.44 6.92 -2.02
CA VAL A 92 10.51 7.94 -0.96
C VAL A 92 9.23 7.98 -0.15
N PHE A 93 8.07 7.88 -0.80
CA PHE A 93 6.79 7.82 -0.09
C PHE A 93 6.66 6.56 0.78
N GLY A 94 7.09 5.41 0.27
CA GLY A 94 7.13 4.15 1.04
C GLY A 94 8.07 4.24 2.23
N LEU A 95 9.27 4.82 2.06
CA LEU A 95 10.20 5.09 3.15
C LEU A 95 9.56 6.00 4.20
N LEU A 96 8.87 7.05 3.77
CA LEU A 96 8.19 7.99 4.67
C LEU A 96 7.07 7.29 5.46
N ALA A 97 6.36 6.35 4.86
CA ALA A 97 5.33 5.55 5.53
C ALA A 97 5.94 4.61 6.58
N VAL A 98 7.06 3.95 6.27
CA VAL A 98 7.79 3.11 7.24
C VAL A 98 8.34 3.96 8.39
N ALA A 99 8.92 5.12 8.08
CA ALA A 99 9.40 6.06 9.09
C ALA A 99 8.27 6.56 9.99
N TYR A 100 7.09 6.82 9.43
CA TYR A 100 5.89 7.16 10.19
C TYR A 100 5.48 6.03 11.14
N LEU A 101 5.41 4.78 10.68
CA LEU A 101 5.06 3.64 11.54
C LEU A 101 6.05 3.46 12.69
N ALA A 102 7.35 3.65 12.43
CA ALA A 102 8.36 3.64 13.49
C ALA A 102 8.22 4.83 14.45
N ALA A 103 7.93 6.03 13.93
CA ALA A 103 7.79 7.25 14.72
C ALA A 103 6.59 7.19 15.68
N ILE A 104 5.49 6.53 15.32
CA ILE A 104 4.31 6.36 16.20
C ILE A 104 4.67 5.71 17.54
N GLN A 105 5.71 4.85 17.59
CA GLN A 105 6.11 4.23 18.86
C GLN A 105 6.78 5.20 19.84
N TRP A 106 7.37 6.28 19.33
CA TRP A 106 8.17 7.24 20.11
C TRP A 106 7.47 8.60 20.26
N ALA A 107 6.72 9.00 19.24
CA ALA A 107 5.93 10.22 19.19
C ALA A 107 4.44 9.85 19.11
N SER A 108 3.58 10.61 19.79
CA SER A 108 2.11 10.42 19.75
C SER A 108 1.61 10.27 18.30
N PHE A 109 0.53 9.51 18.14
CA PHE A 109 -0.10 9.27 16.84
C PHE A 109 -0.33 10.58 16.10
N TYR A 110 -0.90 11.58 16.77
CA TYR A 110 -1.25 12.87 16.18
C TYR A 110 -0.05 13.62 15.60
N VAL A 111 1.06 13.69 16.34
CA VAL A 111 2.27 14.40 15.90
C VAL A 111 2.90 13.67 14.71
N SER A 112 3.00 12.34 14.80
CA SER A 112 3.55 11.50 13.73
C SER A 112 2.72 11.59 12.46
N THR A 113 1.38 11.51 12.56
CA THR A 113 0.47 11.60 11.41
C THR A 113 0.50 12.99 10.79
N PHE A 114 0.52 14.05 11.59
CA PHE A 114 0.62 15.41 11.08
C PHE A 114 1.92 15.63 10.29
N ALA A 115 3.06 15.27 10.87
CA ALA A 115 4.35 15.37 10.21
C ALA A 115 4.40 14.54 8.92
N PHE A 116 3.90 13.30 8.97
CA PHE A 116 3.80 12.43 7.80
C PHE A 116 2.97 13.05 6.67
N LEU A 117 1.79 13.59 6.99
CA LEU A 117 0.90 14.23 6.02
C LEU A 117 1.54 15.47 5.40
N VAL A 118 2.12 16.36 6.22
CA VAL A 118 2.79 17.56 5.72
C VAL A 118 3.96 17.19 4.81
N LEU A 119 4.86 16.29 5.25
CA LEU A 119 6.01 15.85 4.45
C LEU A 119 5.57 15.19 3.14
N SER A 120 4.56 14.32 3.20
CA SER A 120 3.99 13.66 2.02
C SER A 120 3.43 14.66 1.02
N ILE A 121 2.61 15.60 1.47
CA ILE A 121 1.97 16.58 0.59
C ILE A 121 3.01 17.55 0.02
N VAL A 122 3.97 18.02 0.83
CA VAL A 122 5.05 18.91 0.35
C VAL A 122 5.90 18.20 -0.71
N TYR A 123 6.28 16.95 -0.45
CA TYR A 123 7.10 16.16 -1.36
C TYR A 123 6.37 15.83 -2.67
N LEU A 124 5.09 15.43 -2.61
CA LEU A 124 4.32 15.06 -3.79
C LEU A 124 3.82 16.27 -4.59
N ARG A 125 3.52 17.40 -3.93
CA ARG A 125 2.92 18.59 -4.55
C ARG A 125 3.96 19.66 -4.94
N GLY A 126 5.22 19.52 -4.52
CA GLY A 126 6.30 20.45 -4.92
C GLY A 126 6.26 21.81 -4.23
N GLY A 127 6.18 21.85 -2.89
CA GLY A 127 6.67 23.02 -2.14
C GLY A 127 5.66 24.04 -1.60
N ARG A 128 4.34 23.87 -1.77
CA ARG A 128 3.35 24.74 -1.12
C ARG A 128 3.12 24.33 0.34
N VAL A 129 4.09 24.62 1.21
CA VAL A 129 4.12 24.19 2.62
C VAL A 129 2.91 24.68 3.40
N LEU A 130 2.48 25.94 3.21
CA LEU A 130 1.33 26.48 3.95
C LEU A 130 0.02 25.73 3.61
N ASN A 131 -0.21 25.44 2.33
CA ASN A 131 -1.37 24.65 1.91
C ASN A 131 -1.27 23.21 2.41
N ALA A 132 -0.06 22.64 2.46
CA ALA A 132 0.16 21.31 2.98
C ALA A 132 -0.18 21.22 4.48
N ILE A 133 0.25 22.21 5.27
CA ILE A 133 -0.08 22.33 6.69
C ILE A 133 -1.59 22.41 6.90
N LEU A 134 -2.27 23.27 6.16
CA LEU A 134 -3.71 23.46 6.30
C LEU A 134 -4.51 22.20 5.92
N ILE A 135 -4.15 21.56 4.80
CA ILE A 135 -4.78 20.31 4.36
C ILE A 135 -4.47 19.17 5.35
N ALA A 136 -3.23 19.08 5.83
CA ALA A 136 -2.84 18.08 6.82
C ALA A 136 -3.60 18.26 8.14
N ALA A 137 -3.78 19.49 8.60
CA ALA A 137 -4.57 19.79 9.80
C ALA A 137 -6.04 19.37 9.63
N VAL A 138 -6.66 19.73 8.50
CA VAL A 138 -8.06 19.33 8.20
C VAL A 138 -8.18 17.80 8.13
N LEU A 139 -7.26 17.12 7.45
CA LEU A 139 -7.24 15.67 7.38
C LEU A 139 -7.05 15.03 8.76
N LEU A 140 -6.17 15.59 9.60
CA LEU A 140 -5.95 15.08 10.95
C LEU A 140 -7.22 15.20 11.81
N VAL A 141 -7.93 16.31 11.72
CA VAL A 141 -9.24 16.49 12.40
C VAL A 141 -10.26 15.46 11.89
N LEU A 142 -10.32 15.25 10.57
CA LEU A 142 -11.23 14.28 9.97
C LEU A 142 -10.89 12.85 10.43
N ILE A 143 -9.60 12.49 10.45
CA ILE A 143 -9.10 11.21 10.98
C ILE A 143 -9.47 11.07 12.46
N TYR A 144 -9.25 12.09 13.28
CA TYR A 144 -9.62 12.09 14.70
C TYR A 144 -11.12 11.83 14.89
N LEU A 145 -11.98 12.53 14.14
CA LEU A 145 -13.42 12.32 14.18
C LEU A 145 -13.79 10.90 13.72
N LEU A 146 -13.16 10.39 12.66
CA LEU A 146 -13.39 9.03 12.19
C LEU A 146 -13.04 8.00 13.28
N PHE A 147 -11.88 8.12 13.93
CA PHE A 147 -11.49 7.19 14.99
C PHE A 147 -12.36 7.32 16.24
N SER A 148 -12.69 8.55 16.64
CA SER A 148 -13.52 8.78 17.82
C SER A 148 -14.98 8.33 17.61
N LEU A 149 -15.55 8.53 16.42
CA LEU A 149 -16.97 8.25 16.14
C LEU A 149 -17.20 6.83 15.60
N ALA A 150 -16.35 6.36 14.68
CA ALA A 150 -16.56 5.07 14.02
C ALA A 150 -15.96 3.91 14.82
N PHE A 151 -14.82 4.14 15.48
CA PHE A 151 -14.11 3.09 16.21
C PHE A 151 -14.24 3.21 17.74
N SER A 152 -14.73 4.33 18.28
CA SER A 152 -14.83 4.58 19.74
C SER A 152 -13.52 4.29 20.51
N VAL A 153 -12.39 4.34 19.81
CA VAL A 153 -11.06 4.06 20.36
C VAL A 153 -10.33 5.39 20.48
N TYR A 154 -10.00 5.76 21.71
CA TYR A 154 -9.06 6.85 21.97
C TYR A 154 -7.66 6.35 21.66
N LEU A 155 -7.08 6.84 20.55
CA LEU A 155 -5.67 6.61 20.23
C LEU A 155 -4.81 7.44 21.19
N PRO A 156 -3.80 6.84 21.87
CA PRO A 156 -2.92 7.53 22.81
C PRO A 156 -2.01 8.58 22.15
#